data_AF-A0A3A0DM38-F1
#
_entry.id   AF-A0A3A0DM38-F1
#
_cell.length_a   1.000
_cell.length_b   1.000
_cell.length_c   1.000
_cell.angle_alpha   90.00
_cell.angle_beta   90.00
_cell.angle_gamma   90.00
#
_symmetry.space_group_name_H-M   'P 1'
#
loop_
_entity.id
_entity.type
_entity.pdbx_description
1 polymer ?
#
loop_
_entity_poly.entity_id
_entity_poly.type
_entity_poly.pdbx_seq_one_letter_code
_entity_poly.pdbx_strand_id
1 'polypeptide(L)'
;MASDRLKVLAALAVAALFAPSAARSQDPATPAPAPAPTQPADAAPAATAGKWKEDTIAKELAPRSAERSRIQRELNNLASGQTTLDDAGRQIVDTYFSKIFFAEMTQVANITRLHEARHTVRRNYLRRPNFPEALRTHINGLILTDMGRIAGDNGYHPAVRVNAMLMIADLNAQEAPLGAPASAAKPLPAALSQRGGLLDAAEDTTLHAGVRAMALYGVQRHADAGLAPGNQPAVMAKMAAILKEKPANAANSQAIAWLKARAATVLATMGAADASGAVPGELATIVIDSAASVDLRCSAAKALGSQKGLAAGPLKLPELIPALGNLHLDACRAEIDRAAYEQDTVAPRQIHFRASAVQAALGDGKSSGVVALIPANDAQKTLADAIAKNVSETLALVPDENAEPTEQVKLKADELEKILADAKVLKSQPRATAAPTAAAAESAPADAAKPADAATTGAAKTAPAAAGTNASAAKPK
;
A
#
# COMPACT_ATOMS: atom_id res chain seq x y z
N MET A 1 -56.71 24.59 6.63
CA MET A 1 -55.66 24.39 7.64
C MET A 1 -54.34 24.73 6.98
N ALA A 2 -54.03 26.01 7.07
CA ALA A 2 -53.01 26.76 6.34
C ALA A 2 -51.72 26.80 7.18
N SER A 3 -50.53 26.59 6.59
CA SER A 3 -49.62 27.65 6.14
C SER A 3 -49.53 28.82 7.12
N ASP A 4 -48.62 28.73 8.10
CA ASP A 4 -48.09 29.89 8.80
C ASP A 4 -46.91 29.46 9.69
N ARG A 5 -45.66 29.68 9.25
CA ARG A 5 -44.46 29.95 10.07
C ARG A 5 -43.29 30.38 9.19
N LEU A 6 -43.40 31.55 8.55
CA LEU A 6 -42.22 32.24 8.01
C LEU A 6 -42.52 33.75 7.89
N LYS A 7 -42.08 34.52 8.89
CA LYS A 7 -41.75 35.97 8.90
C LYS A 7 -41.69 36.47 10.35
N VAL A 8 -41.04 37.63 10.57
CA VAL A 8 -40.74 38.35 11.85
C VAL A 8 -39.33 37.98 12.35
N LEU A 9 -38.30 38.85 12.38
CA LEU A 9 -38.23 40.31 12.46
C LEU A 9 -36.87 40.85 11.96
N ALA A 10 -36.89 42.09 11.47
CA ALA A 10 -35.76 42.89 11.02
C ALA A 10 -35.34 43.96 12.06
N ALA A 11 -34.05 44.32 12.03
CA ALA A 11 -33.41 45.63 12.23
C ALA A 11 -33.81 46.57 13.40
N LEU A 12 -32.81 47.02 14.18
CA LEU A 12 -32.61 48.46 14.45
C LEU A 12 -31.21 48.78 15.01
N ALA A 13 -30.73 49.98 14.68
CA ALA A 13 -29.40 50.51 14.93
C ALA A 13 -29.39 51.64 15.99
N VAL A 14 -28.18 52.16 16.29
CA VAL A 14 -27.80 53.53 16.73
C VAL A 14 -27.22 53.70 18.16
N ALA A 15 -25.88 53.81 18.18
CA ALA A 15 -24.98 54.86 18.72
C ALA A 15 -25.00 55.38 20.18
N ALA A 16 -23.79 55.28 20.78
CA ALA A 16 -22.97 56.27 21.51
C ALA A 16 -23.25 56.68 22.97
N LEU A 17 -22.25 56.51 23.87
CA LEU A 17 -21.49 57.58 24.58
C LEU A 17 -20.52 57.04 25.69
N PHE A 18 -19.21 57.33 25.50
CA PHE A 18 -18.15 57.78 26.43
C PHE A 18 -17.82 57.13 27.82
N ALA A 19 -16.61 56.50 27.86
CA ALA A 19 -15.42 56.65 28.76
C ALA A 19 -15.47 56.33 30.29
N PRO A 20 -14.33 56.13 31.03
CA PRO A 20 -12.90 56.08 30.66
C PRO A 20 -12.05 54.89 31.22
N SER A 21 -10.90 54.67 30.55
CA SER A 21 -9.53 54.41 31.07
C SER A 21 -9.28 53.64 32.38
N ALA A 22 -8.64 52.47 32.26
CA ALA A 22 -7.70 51.96 33.25
C ALA A 22 -6.49 51.37 32.53
N ALA A 23 -5.31 51.87 32.90
CA ALA A 23 -4.01 51.52 32.36
C ALA A 23 -3.70 50.02 32.51
N ARG A 24 -3.36 49.36 31.40
CA ARG A 24 -2.70 48.06 31.40
C ARG A 24 -1.32 48.24 30.79
N SER A 25 -0.32 47.91 31.60
CA SER A 25 1.10 47.90 31.30
C SER A 25 1.38 47.22 29.95
N GLN A 26 2.16 47.89 29.11
CA GLN A 26 2.71 47.32 27.88
C GLN A 26 3.79 46.30 28.26
N ASP A 27 3.48 45.02 28.09
CA ASP A 27 4.51 43.99 27.92
C ASP A 27 5.23 44.21 26.58
N PRO A 28 6.54 43.96 26.50
CA PRO A 28 7.29 44.08 25.26
C PRO A 28 6.72 43.11 24.22
N ALA A 29 6.40 43.65 23.04
CA ALA A 29 5.78 42.96 21.94
C ALA A 29 6.51 41.65 21.60
N THR A 30 5.82 40.52 21.82
CA THR A 30 6.17 39.24 21.20
C THR A 30 6.18 39.45 19.68
N PRO A 31 7.29 39.16 18.98
CA PRO A 31 7.34 39.28 17.53
C PRO A 31 6.27 38.39 16.92
N ALA A 32 5.50 38.96 15.98
CA ALA A 32 4.47 38.24 15.25
C ALA A 32 5.08 36.96 14.64
N PRO A 33 4.38 35.81 14.72
CA PRO A 33 4.86 34.56 14.13
C PRO A 33 5.14 34.79 12.64
N ALA A 34 6.34 34.40 12.21
CA ALA A 34 6.73 34.48 10.81
C ALA A 34 5.65 33.81 9.94
N PRO A 35 5.25 34.40 8.80
CA PRO A 35 4.28 33.81 7.92
C PRO A 35 4.71 32.39 7.56
N ALA A 36 3.79 31.44 7.70
CA ALA A 36 4.04 30.04 7.39
C ALA A 36 4.72 29.93 6.00
N PRO A 37 5.78 29.13 5.86
CA PRO A 37 6.44 28.95 4.57
C PRO A 37 5.38 28.53 3.56
N THR A 38 5.20 29.37 2.55
CA THR A 38 4.26 29.14 1.46
C THR A 38 4.64 27.81 0.86
N GLN A 39 3.81 26.78 1.08
CA GLN A 39 4.04 25.45 0.55
C GLN A 39 4.26 25.65 -0.95
N PRO A 40 5.45 25.33 -1.51
CA PRO A 40 5.72 25.55 -2.91
C PRO A 40 4.64 24.76 -3.65
N ALA A 41 3.76 25.47 -4.34
CA ALA A 41 2.71 24.86 -5.13
C ALA A 41 3.42 23.85 -6.03
N ASP A 42 3.15 22.57 -5.80
CA ASP A 42 3.67 21.48 -6.62
C ASP A 42 3.37 21.89 -8.06
N ALA A 43 4.42 22.33 -8.76
CA ALA A 43 4.31 22.75 -10.14
C ALA A 43 3.96 21.46 -10.89
N ALA A 44 2.66 21.25 -11.08
CA ALA A 44 2.13 20.19 -11.90
C ALA A 44 3.00 20.20 -13.17
N PRO A 45 3.69 19.08 -13.49
CA PRO A 45 4.66 19.06 -14.56
C PRO A 45 3.99 19.69 -15.76
N ALA A 46 4.58 20.79 -16.26
CA ALA A 46 3.97 21.63 -17.28
C ALA A 46 3.43 20.71 -18.36
N ALA A 47 2.11 20.53 -18.38
CA ALA A 47 1.47 19.63 -19.30
C ALA A 47 1.77 20.24 -20.66
N THR A 48 2.75 19.68 -21.37
CA THR A 48 2.91 19.97 -22.79
C THR A 48 1.54 19.74 -23.36
N ALA A 49 0.90 20.82 -23.83
CA ALA A 49 -0.43 20.82 -24.42
C ALA A 49 -0.39 20.12 -25.80
N GLY A 50 0.25 18.95 -25.84
CA GLY A 50 0.24 18.03 -26.95
C GLY A 50 -1.16 17.45 -27.06
N LYS A 51 -1.57 17.21 -28.30
CA LYS A 51 -2.80 16.48 -28.58
C LYS A 51 -2.66 15.08 -27.99
N TRP A 52 -3.46 14.77 -26.99
CA TRP A 52 -3.55 13.41 -26.44
C TRP A 52 -4.12 12.47 -27.51
N LYS A 53 -3.64 11.24 -27.51
CA LYS A 53 -4.18 10.17 -28.34
C LYS A 53 -5.62 9.90 -27.92
N GLU A 54 -6.50 9.81 -28.90
CA GLU A 54 -7.91 9.43 -28.74
C GLU A 54 -8.20 8.29 -29.72
N ASP A 55 -8.90 7.26 -29.26
CA ASP A 55 -9.34 6.18 -30.13
C ASP A 55 -10.48 6.67 -31.02
N THR A 56 -10.42 6.33 -32.31
CA THR A 56 -11.42 6.79 -33.27
C THR A 56 -12.72 6.02 -33.10
N ILE A 57 -13.82 6.74 -32.89
CA ILE A 57 -15.18 6.19 -32.96
C ILE A 57 -15.66 6.33 -34.40
N ALA A 58 -15.97 5.21 -35.05
CA ALA A 58 -16.52 5.22 -36.41
C ALA A 58 -17.80 6.07 -36.45
N LYS A 59 -18.01 6.86 -37.52
CA LYS A 59 -19.17 7.76 -37.65
C LYS A 59 -20.51 7.04 -37.48
N GLU A 60 -20.59 5.81 -37.99
CA GLU A 60 -21.77 4.92 -37.88
C GLU A 60 -22.06 4.50 -36.44
N LEU A 61 -21.06 4.56 -35.55
CA LEU A 61 -21.14 4.22 -34.13
C LEU A 61 -21.21 5.46 -33.23
N ALA A 62 -21.30 6.65 -33.83
CA ALA A 62 -21.39 7.91 -33.10
C ALA A 62 -22.59 7.92 -32.13
N PRO A 63 -22.54 8.77 -31.08
CA PRO A 63 -23.68 8.97 -30.20
C PRO A 63 -24.97 9.24 -30.99
N ARG A 64 -26.05 8.55 -30.61
CA ARG A 64 -27.39 8.65 -31.23
C ARG A 64 -27.54 8.04 -32.64
N SER A 65 -26.56 7.28 -33.12
CA SER A 65 -26.73 6.47 -34.34
C SER A 65 -27.74 5.33 -34.14
N ALA A 66 -28.42 4.95 -35.22
CA ALA A 66 -29.32 3.80 -35.23
C ALA A 66 -28.57 2.49 -34.92
N GLU A 67 -27.34 2.36 -35.42
CA GLU A 67 -26.52 1.17 -35.22
C GLU A 67 -26.07 1.01 -33.77
N ARG A 68 -25.62 2.08 -33.10
CA ARG A 68 -25.34 2.03 -31.66
C ARG A 68 -26.57 1.59 -30.85
N SER A 69 -27.74 2.11 -31.20
CA SER A 69 -28.99 1.74 -30.53
C SER A 69 -29.34 0.26 -30.75
N ARG A 70 -29.09 -0.27 -31.95
CA ARG A 70 -29.24 -1.70 -32.26
C ARG A 70 -28.26 -2.54 -31.44
N ILE A 71 -26.98 -2.22 -31.45
CA ILE A 71 -25.93 -2.91 -30.69
C ILE A 71 -26.28 -2.94 -29.19
N GLN A 72 -26.75 -1.82 -28.64
CA GLN A 72 -27.16 -1.77 -27.23
C GLN A 72 -28.35 -2.68 -26.93
N ARG A 73 -29.35 -2.75 -27.83
CA ARG A 73 -30.48 -3.66 -27.66
C ARG A 73 -30.02 -5.12 -27.68
N GLU A 74 -29.16 -5.50 -28.62
CA GLU A 74 -28.64 -6.87 -28.67
C GLU A 74 -27.77 -7.20 -27.46
N LEU A 75 -26.94 -6.26 -26.99
CA LEU A 75 -26.19 -6.43 -25.75
C LEU A 75 -27.12 -6.62 -24.54
N ASN A 76 -28.25 -5.91 -24.49
CA ASN A 76 -29.25 -6.10 -23.45
C ASN A 76 -29.94 -7.46 -23.56
N ASN A 77 -30.20 -7.96 -24.77
CA ASN A 77 -30.73 -9.31 -25.02
C ASN A 77 -29.75 -10.40 -24.59
N LEU A 78 -28.44 -10.19 -24.80
CA LEU A 78 -27.39 -11.09 -24.31
C LEU A 78 -27.34 -11.05 -22.78
N ALA A 79 -27.35 -9.85 -22.19
CA ALA A 79 -27.31 -9.66 -20.74
C ALA A 79 -28.55 -10.19 -19.99
N SER A 80 -29.70 -10.27 -20.67
CA SER A 80 -30.94 -10.86 -20.12
C SER A 80 -31.02 -12.38 -20.32
N GLY A 81 -30.10 -12.97 -21.09
CA GLY A 81 -30.14 -14.39 -21.47
C GLY A 81 -31.19 -14.72 -22.53
N GLN A 82 -31.78 -13.72 -23.20
CA GLN A 82 -32.69 -13.93 -24.33
C GLN A 82 -31.97 -14.42 -25.58
N THR A 83 -30.65 -14.17 -25.67
CA THR A 83 -29.77 -14.62 -26.75
C THR A 83 -28.52 -15.27 -26.18
N THR A 84 -27.92 -16.20 -26.93
CA THR A 84 -26.72 -16.93 -26.54
C THR A 84 -25.44 -16.20 -26.96
N LEU A 85 -24.35 -16.39 -26.22
CA LEU A 85 -23.03 -15.84 -26.57
C LEU A 85 -22.31 -16.73 -27.59
N ASP A 86 -22.83 -16.77 -28.81
CA ASP A 86 -22.15 -17.33 -29.98
C ASP A 86 -21.20 -16.31 -30.62
N ASP A 87 -20.64 -16.61 -31.80
CA ASP A 87 -19.67 -15.74 -32.47
C ASP A 87 -20.26 -14.36 -32.83
N ALA A 88 -21.53 -14.33 -33.26
CA ALA A 88 -22.23 -13.08 -33.53
C ALA A 88 -22.43 -12.27 -32.24
N GLY A 89 -22.84 -12.93 -31.16
CA GLY A 89 -22.94 -12.35 -29.83
C GLY A 89 -21.62 -11.76 -29.34
N ARG A 90 -20.50 -12.48 -29.51
CA ARG A 90 -19.15 -11.99 -29.17
C ARG A 90 -18.80 -10.75 -29.98
N GLN A 91 -19.07 -10.74 -31.29
CA GLN A 91 -18.79 -9.58 -32.13
C GLN A 91 -19.60 -8.33 -31.72
N ILE A 92 -20.84 -8.51 -31.26
CA ILE A 92 -21.66 -7.42 -30.71
C ILE A 92 -21.00 -6.85 -29.45
N VAL A 93 -20.54 -7.71 -28.54
CA VAL A 93 -19.88 -7.31 -27.30
C VAL A 93 -18.54 -6.61 -27.59
N ASP A 94 -17.72 -7.17 -28.48
CA ASP A 94 -16.43 -6.60 -28.90
C ASP A 94 -16.62 -5.23 -29.54
N THR A 95 -17.60 -5.11 -30.44
CA THR A 95 -17.91 -3.83 -31.10
C THR A 95 -18.36 -2.80 -30.08
N TYR A 96 -19.26 -3.17 -29.15
CA TYR A 96 -19.72 -2.25 -28.13
C TYR A 96 -18.59 -1.79 -27.21
N PHE A 97 -17.85 -2.73 -26.61
CA PHE A 97 -16.84 -2.37 -25.61
C PHE A 97 -15.62 -1.73 -26.24
N SER A 98 -14.99 -2.36 -27.23
CA SER A 98 -13.70 -1.91 -27.78
C SER A 98 -13.85 -0.71 -28.72
N LYS A 99 -14.89 -0.66 -29.56
CA LYS A 99 -15.03 0.39 -30.60
C LYS A 99 -15.91 1.57 -30.20
N ILE A 100 -16.77 1.40 -29.18
CA ILE A 100 -17.66 2.48 -28.70
C ILE A 100 -17.25 2.88 -27.30
N PHE A 101 -17.48 2.00 -26.32
CA PHE A 101 -17.42 2.37 -24.91
C PHE A 101 -16.00 2.79 -24.46
N PHE A 102 -14.99 1.96 -24.73
CA PHE A 102 -13.60 2.28 -24.38
C PHE A 102 -13.05 3.43 -25.21
N ALA A 103 -13.42 3.52 -26.49
CA ALA A 103 -13.02 4.63 -27.33
C ALA A 103 -13.58 5.97 -26.82
N GLU A 104 -14.83 6.00 -26.34
CA GLU A 104 -15.44 7.17 -25.69
C GLU A 104 -14.68 7.59 -24.43
N MET A 105 -14.16 6.64 -23.66
CA MET A 105 -13.38 6.93 -22.45
C MET A 105 -12.02 7.56 -22.77
N THR A 106 -11.48 7.39 -23.99
CA THR A 106 -10.22 8.03 -24.37
C THR A 106 -10.38 9.49 -24.79
N GLN A 107 -11.60 9.95 -25.07
CA GLN A 107 -11.86 11.31 -25.52
C GLN A 107 -11.61 12.32 -24.39
N VAL A 108 -10.86 13.39 -24.69
CA VAL A 108 -10.54 14.46 -23.73
C VAL A 108 -11.81 15.11 -23.20
N ALA A 109 -12.84 15.25 -24.04
CA ALA A 109 -14.15 15.79 -23.65
C ALA A 109 -14.87 14.96 -22.55
N ASN A 110 -14.49 13.69 -22.36
CA ASN A 110 -15.12 12.77 -21.41
C ASN A 110 -14.31 12.54 -20.13
N ILE A 111 -13.16 13.21 -19.94
CA ILE A 111 -12.26 12.98 -18.80
C ILE A 111 -12.96 13.15 -17.45
N THR A 112 -13.84 14.14 -17.32
CA THR A 112 -14.58 14.40 -16.08
C THR A 112 -15.58 13.27 -15.73
N ARG A 113 -15.94 12.45 -16.71
CA ARG A 113 -16.97 11.40 -16.61
C ARG A 113 -16.39 9.99 -16.55
N LEU A 114 -15.07 9.84 -16.49
CA LEU A 114 -14.40 8.53 -16.44
C LEU A 114 -14.87 7.67 -15.25
N HIS A 115 -15.14 8.31 -14.11
CA HIS A 115 -15.66 7.63 -12.93
C HIS A 115 -17.08 7.07 -13.15
N GLU A 116 -17.95 7.82 -13.85
CA GLU A 116 -19.30 7.36 -14.23
C GLU A 116 -19.22 6.16 -15.17
N ALA A 117 -18.30 6.21 -16.16
CA ALA A 117 -18.08 5.12 -17.09
C ALA A 117 -17.65 3.83 -16.36
N ARG A 118 -16.66 3.92 -15.46
CA ARG A 118 -16.24 2.78 -14.63
C ARG A 118 -17.40 2.23 -13.79
N HIS A 119 -18.16 3.12 -13.13
CA HIS A 119 -19.31 2.72 -12.34
C HIS A 119 -20.39 2.03 -13.18
N THR A 120 -20.62 2.50 -14.40
CA THR A 120 -21.57 1.93 -15.36
C THR A 120 -21.19 0.51 -15.74
N VAL A 121 -19.91 0.27 -16.10
CA VAL A 121 -19.43 -1.08 -16.41
C VAL A 121 -19.65 -2.01 -15.22
N ARG A 122 -19.19 -1.57 -14.05
CA ARG A 122 -19.24 -2.36 -12.82
C ARG A 122 -20.68 -2.69 -12.41
N ARG A 123 -21.58 -1.71 -12.42
CA ARG A 123 -22.98 -1.87 -11.98
C ARG A 123 -23.83 -2.66 -12.97
N ASN A 124 -23.70 -2.37 -14.26
CA ASN A 124 -24.65 -2.87 -15.26
C ASN A 124 -24.24 -4.21 -15.86
N TYR A 125 -22.95 -4.54 -15.86
CA TYR A 125 -22.44 -5.75 -16.50
C TYR A 125 -21.74 -6.69 -15.51
N LEU A 126 -20.82 -6.19 -14.69
CA LEU A 126 -20.03 -7.09 -13.83
C LEU A 126 -20.84 -7.56 -12.61
N ARG A 127 -21.44 -6.64 -11.86
CA ARG A 127 -22.17 -6.90 -10.60
C ARG A 127 -23.67 -7.13 -10.76
N ARG A 128 -24.17 -7.22 -11.99
CA ARG A 128 -25.60 -7.42 -12.23
C ARG A 128 -26.01 -8.82 -11.77
N PRO A 129 -27.06 -8.97 -10.92
CA PRO A 129 -27.59 -10.27 -10.55
C PRO A 129 -28.04 -11.04 -11.79
N ASN A 130 -27.82 -12.37 -11.80
CA ASN A 130 -28.16 -13.26 -12.91
C ASN A 130 -27.52 -12.89 -14.26
N PHE A 131 -26.46 -12.08 -14.26
CA PHE A 131 -25.73 -11.78 -15.49
C PHE A 131 -24.98 -13.04 -15.98
N PRO A 132 -25.07 -13.41 -17.27
CA PRO A 132 -24.46 -14.64 -17.78
C PRO A 132 -22.94 -14.69 -17.55
N GLU A 133 -22.45 -15.77 -16.93
CA GLU A 133 -21.04 -15.91 -16.56
C GLU A 133 -20.10 -15.87 -17.78
N ALA A 134 -20.49 -16.52 -18.88
CA ALA A 134 -19.72 -16.51 -20.13
C ALA A 134 -19.55 -15.09 -20.68
N LEU A 135 -20.60 -14.26 -20.58
CA LEU A 135 -20.56 -12.86 -21.01
C LEU A 135 -19.68 -12.02 -20.08
N ARG A 136 -19.77 -12.22 -18.75
CA ARG A 136 -18.89 -11.56 -17.77
C ARG A 136 -17.42 -11.88 -18.05
N THR A 137 -17.10 -13.16 -18.23
CA THR A 137 -15.75 -13.62 -18.55
C THR A 137 -15.23 -12.98 -19.83
N HIS A 138 -16.05 -12.89 -20.89
CA HIS A 138 -15.68 -12.26 -22.15
C HIS A 138 -15.40 -10.75 -21.98
N ILE A 139 -16.28 -10.03 -21.27
CA ILE A 139 -16.10 -8.60 -20.97
C ILE A 139 -14.83 -8.36 -20.14
N ASN A 140 -14.55 -9.21 -19.13
CA ASN A 140 -13.33 -9.14 -18.35
C ASN A 140 -12.08 -9.26 -19.24
N GLY A 141 -12.10 -10.17 -20.22
CA GLY A 141 -11.01 -10.33 -21.19
C GLY A 141 -10.79 -9.09 -22.07
N LEU A 142 -11.88 -8.44 -22.51
CA LEU A 142 -11.80 -7.17 -23.24
C LEU A 142 -11.24 -6.05 -22.37
N ILE A 143 -11.69 -5.92 -21.12
CA ILE A 143 -11.16 -4.93 -20.18
C ILE A 143 -9.66 -5.15 -19.98
N LEU A 144 -9.21 -6.38 -19.72
CA LEU A 144 -7.78 -6.68 -19.55
C LEU A 144 -6.96 -6.26 -20.77
N THR A 145 -7.45 -6.58 -21.97
CA THR A 145 -6.72 -6.33 -23.21
C THR A 145 -6.70 -4.84 -23.55
N ASP A 146 -7.86 -4.20 -23.64
CA ASP A 146 -7.98 -2.81 -24.09
C ASP A 146 -7.54 -1.81 -23.02
N MET A 147 -7.91 -2.02 -21.76
CA MET A 147 -7.46 -1.12 -20.69
C MET A 147 -5.97 -1.30 -20.39
N GLY A 148 -5.41 -2.50 -20.55
CA GLY A 148 -3.97 -2.73 -20.43
C GLY A 148 -3.19 -1.94 -21.48
N ARG A 149 -3.65 -2.00 -22.74
CA ARG A 149 -3.11 -1.19 -23.85
C ARG A 149 -3.19 0.31 -23.56
N ILE A 150 -4.36 0.80 -23.11
CA ILE A 150 -4.57 2.22 -22.82
C ILE A 150 -3.70 2.68 -21.64
N ALA A 151 -3.64 1.91 -20.55
CA ALA A 151 -2.85 2.26 -19.37
C ALA A 151 -1.34 2.33 -19.67
N GLY A 152 -0.84 1.41 -20.49
CA GLY A 152 0.57 1.31 -20.88
C GLY A 152 1.03 2.36 -21.90
N ASP A 153 0.14 2.93 -22.70
CA ASP A 153 0.49 3.87 -23.77
C ASP A 153 0.58 5.32 -23.25
N ASN A 154 1.79 5.88 -23.24
CA ASN A 154 2.08 7.25 -22.81
C ASN A 154 1.43 8.34 -23.69
N GLY A 155 0.88 7.98 -24.86
CA GLY A 155 0.15 8.91 -25.72
C GLY A 155 -1.24 9.30 -25.21
N TYR A 156 -1.87 8.50 -24.33
CA TYR A 156 -3.17 8.84 -23.75
C TYR A 156 -3.04 9.79 -22.56
N HIS A 157 -4.11 10.56 -22.31
CA HIS A 157 -4.20 11.46 -21.17
C HIS A 157 -4.02 10.70 -19.83
N PRO A 158 -3.23 11.20 -18.85
CA PRO A 158 -2.96 10.51 -17.59
C PRO A 158 -4.22 10.04 -16.85
N ALA A 159 -5.27 10.87 -16.78
CA ALA A 159 -6.55 10.50 -16.16
C ALA A 159 -7.21 9.27 -16.82
N VAL A 160 -7.14 9.16 -18.15
CA VAL A 160 -7.68 8.01 -18.90
C VAL A 160 -6.89 6.75 -18.53
N ARG A 161 -5.56 6.85 -18.51
CA ARG A 161 -4.66 5.73 -18.17
C ARG A 161 -4.85 5.23 -16.74
N VAL A 162 -4.95 6.17 -15.79
CA VAL A 162 -5.24 5.87 -14.38
C VAL A 162 -6.59 5.16 -14.25
N ASN A 163 -7.61 5.65 -14.95
CA ASN A 163 -8.93 5.03 -14.93
C ASN A 163 -8.96 3.64 -15.58
N ALA A 164 -8.21 3.45 -16.68
CA ALA A 164 -8.04 2.16 -17.33
C ALA A 164 -7.41 1.13 -16.38
N MET A 165 -6.33 1.50 -15.69
CA MET A 165 -5.70 0.64 -14.69
C MET A 165 -6.62 0.36 -13.49
N LEU A 166 -7.43 1.33 -13.04
CA LEU A 166 -8.46 1.09 -12.04
C LEU A 166 -9.50 0.06 -12.49
N MET A 167 -9.91 0.08 -13.76
CA MET A 167 -10.84 -0.92 -14.29
C MET A 167 -10.24 -2.32 -14.26
N ILE A 168 -8.95 -2.47 -14.58
CA ILE A 168 -8.22 -3.74 -14.45
C ILE A 168 -8.14 -4.17 -12.98
N ALA A 169 -7.79 -3.24 -12.09
CA ALA A 169 -7.66 -3.48 -10.66
C ALA A 169 -9.00 -3.87 -10.00
N ASP A 170 -10.13 -3.46 -10.56
CA ASP A 170 -11.48 -3.74 -10.06
C ASP A 170 -12.05 -5.10 -10.54
N LEU A 171 -11.38 -5.81 -11.46
CA LEU A 171 -11.89 -7.07 -12.02
C LEU A 171 -11.96 -8.19 -10.98
N ASN A 172 -13.05 -8.95 -11.03
CA ASN A 172 -13.28 -10.11 -10.17
C ASN A 172 -13.54 -11.37 -11.01
N ALA A 173 -12.99 -12.50 -10.57
CA ALA A 173 -13.40 -13.83 -11.03
C ALA A 173 -14.74 -14.24 -10.40
N GLN A 174 -15.01 -13.77 -9.18
CA GLN A 174 -16.28 -14.00 -8.49
C GLN A 174 -16.72 -12.70 -7.83
N GLU A 175 -17.91 -12.21 -8.19
CA GLU A 175 -18.49 -11.03 -7.55
C GLU A 175 -19.03 -11.36 -6.16
N ALA A 176 -18.97 -10.38 -5.25
CA ALA A 176 -19.59 -10.51 -3.93
C ALA A 176 -21.11 -10.69 -4.09
N PRO A 177 -21.73 -11.66 -3.40
CA PRO A 177 -23.19 -11.80 -3.35
C PRO A 177 -23.86 -10.49 -2.92
N LEU A 178 -25.10 -10.27 -3.35
CA LEU A 178 -25.85 -9.09 -2.94
C LEU A 178 -26.01 -9.07 -1.41
N GLY A 179 -25.61 -7.95 -0.77
CA GLY A 179 -25.62 -7.80 0.69
C GLY A 179 -24.41 -8.37 1.43
N ALA A 180 -23.54 -9.13 0.75
CA ALA A 180 -22.28 -9.56 1.33
C ALA A 180 -21.26 -8.41 1.40
N PRO A 181 -20.29 -8.46 2.33
CA PRO A 181 -19.20 -7.48 2.35
C PRO A 181 -18.39 -7.55 1.06
N ALA A 182 -17.80 -6.42 0.65
CA ALA A 182 -16.99 -6.34 -0.57
C ALA A 182 -15.79 -7.30 -0.58
N SER A 183 -15.31 -7.71 0.61
CA SER A 183 -14.27 -8.72 0.79
C SER A 183 -14.68 -10.13 0.34
N ALA A 184 -15.97 -10.39 0.12
CA ALA A 184 -16.44 -11.66 -0.42
C ALA A 184 -16.17 -11.81 -1.94
N ALA A 185 -15.82 -10.72 -2.63
CA ALA A 185 -15.43 -10.78 -4.03
C ALA A 185 -14.02 -11.38 -4.18
N LYS A 186 -13.82 -12.25 -5.18
CA LYS A 186 -12.51 -12.81 -5.51
C LYS A 186 -11.94 -12.08 -6.73
N PRO A 187 -10.81 -11.36 -6.59
CA PRO A 187 -10.15 -10.69 -7.70
C PRO A 187 -9.79 -11.63 -8.84
N LEU A 188 -9.81 -11.15 -10.08
CA LEU A 188 -9.55 -11.96 -11.28
C LEU A 188 -8.06 -12.32 -11.40
N PRO A 189 -7.63 -13.59 -11.29
CA PRO A 189 -6.19 -13.93 -11.27
C PRO A 189 -5.42 -13.45 -12.50
N ALA A 190 -6.05 -13.44 -13.69
CA ALA A 190 -5.43 -12.95 -14.91
C ALA A 190 -5.07 -11.45 -14.85
N ALA A 191 -5.81 -10.63 -14.10
CA ALA A 191 -5.47 -9.22 -13.90
C ALA A 191 -4.11 -9.03 -13.22
N LEU A 192 -3.74 -9.95 -12.33
CA LEU A 192 -2.48 -9.88 -11.58
C LEU A 192 -1.27 -10.18 -12.47
N SER A 193 -1.32 -11.26 -13.25
CA SER A 193 -0.14 -11.87 -13.87
C SER A 193 -0.07 -11.78 -15.40
N GLN A 194 -1.15 -11.37 -16.08
CA GLN A 194 -1.11 -11.19 -17.53
C GLN A 194 -0.14 -10.06 -17.90
N ARG A 195 0.49 -10.17 -19.07
CA ARG A 195 1.36 -9.11 -19.61
C ARG A 195 0.60 -7.78 -19.69
N GLY A 196 1.19 -6.73 -19.12
CA GLY A 196 0.54 -5.42 -19.00
C GLY A 196 -0.57 -5.35 -17.95
N GLY A 197 -0.68 -6.38 -17.10
CA GLY A 197 -1.53 -6.43 -15.93
C GLY A 197 -0.93 -5.69 -14.73
N LEU A 198 -1.43 -6.00 -13.54
CA LEU A 198 -1.15 -5.24 -12.31
C LEU A 198 0.32 -5.33 -11.87
N LEU A 199 0.97 -6.50 -11.97
CA LEU A 199 2.37 -6.64 -11.53
C LEU A 199 3.34 -5.90 -12.44
N ASP A 200 3.21 -6.07 -13.76
CA ASP A 200 4.04 -5.38 -14.74
C ASP A 200 3.88 -3.86 -14.60
N ALA A 201 2.64 -3.38 -14.48
CA ALA A 201 2.38 -1.95 -14.38
C ALA A 201 2.83 -1.32 -13.04
N ALA A 202 2.87 -2.09 -11.95
CA ALA A 202 3.35 -1.57 -10.66
C ALA A 202 4.87 -1.33 -10.66
N GLU A 203 5.63 -2.25 -11.28
CA GLU A 203 7.10 -2.19 -11.34
C GLU A 203 7.61 -1.27 -12.45
N ASP A 204 6.87 -1.10 -13.55
CA ASP A 204 7.31 -0.29 -14.69
C ASP A 204 7.49 1.19 -14.32
N THR A 205 8.75 1.58 -14.11
CA THR A 205 9.16 2.94 -13.76
C THR A 205 8.94 3.96 -14.88
N THR A 206 8.66 3.51 -16.11
CA THR A 206 8.34 4.40 -17.25
C THR A 206 6.88 4.84 -17.26
N LEU A 207 6.01 4.17 -16.50
CA LEU A 207 4.61 4.53 -16.37
C LEU A 207 4.42 5.71 -15.42
N HIS A 208 3.35 6.48 -15.67
CA HIS A 208 2.94 7.55 -14.78
C HIS A 208 2.68 7.03 -13.37
N ALA A 209 3.17 7.73 -12.33
CA ALA A 209 3.06 7.27 -10.93
C ALA A 209 1.62 6.96 -10.50
N GLY A 210 0.64 7.74 -10.98
CA GLY A 210 -0.77 7.46 -10.74
C GLY A 210 -1.25 6.12 -11.32
N VAL A 211 -0.72 5.67 -12.46
CA VAL A 211 -1.05 4.37 -13.06
C VAL A 211 -0.46 3.26 -12.18
N ARG A 212 0.82 3.38 -11.83
CA ARG A 212 1.51 2.45 -10.91
C ARG A 212 0.79 2.35 -9.57
N ALA A 213 0.30 3.47 -9.05
CA ALA A 213 -0.47 3.52 -7.81
C ALA A 213 -1.77 2.71 -7.87
N MET A 214 -2.50 2.80 -8.98
CA MET A 214 -3.73 2.01 -9.17
C MET A 214 -3.44 0.53 -9.43
N ALA A 215 -2.30 0.23 -10.07
CA ALA A 215 -1.83 -1.13 -10.20
C ALA A 215 -1.53 -1.76 -8.81
N LEU A 216 -0.81 -1.04 -7.94
CA LEU A 216 -0.56 -1.46 -6.56
C LEU A 216 -1.85 -1.61 -5.73
N TYR A 217 -2.86 -0.75 -5.95
CA TYR A 217 -4.18 -0.94 -5.35
C TYR A 217 -4.79 -2.29 -5.75
N GLY A 218 -4.73 -2.67 -7.03
CA GLY A 218 -5.16 -3.99 -7.49
C GLY A 218 -4.34 -5.13 -6.87
N VAL A 219 -3.01 -5.01 -6.83
CA VAL A 219 -2.14 -6.02 -6.18
C VAL A 219 -2.51 -6.20 -4.71
N GLN A 220 -2.78 -5.12 -3.99
CA GLN A 220 -3.25 -5.16 -2.60
C GLN A 220 -4.56 -5.93 -2.47
N ARG A 221 -5.56 -5.69 -3.34
CA ARG A 221 -6.82 -6.46 -3.34
C ARG A 221 -6.57 -7.96 -3.51
N HIS A 222 -5.64 -8.33 -4.39
CA HIS A 222 -5.24 -9.73 -4.58
C HIS A 222 -4.55 -10.32 -3.34
N ALA A 223 -3.72 -9.54 -2.65
CA ALA A 223 -3.10 -9.96 -1.40
C ALA A 223 -4.14 -10.16 -0.29
N ASP A 224 -5.08 -9.21 -0.13
CA ASP A 224 -6.14 -9.26 0.88
C ASP A 224 -7.09 -10.46 0.66
N ALA A 225 -7.34 -10.82 -0.59
CA ALA A 225 -8.14 -11.99 -0.95
C ALA A 225 -7.41 -13.34 -0.78
N GLY A 226 -6.11 -13.31 -0.47
CA GLY A 226 -5.25 -14.49 -0.39
C GLY A 226 -4.69 -14.90 -1.75
N LEU A 227 -3.39 -14.65 -1.95
CA LEU A 227 -2.68 -15.06 -3.17
C LEU A 227 -2.51 -16.57 -3.23
N ALA A 228 -2.76 -17.15 -4.41
CA ALA A 228 -2.38 -18.52 -4.71
C ALA A 228 -0.86 -18.71 -4.50
N PRO A 229 -0.41 -19.85 -3.93
CA PRO A 229 1.00 -20.07 -3.59
C PRO A 229 1.97 -19.82 -4.75
N GLY A 230 1.60 -20.20 -5.97
CA GLY A 230 2.43 -19.96 -7.17
C GLY A 230 2.65 -18.49 -7.53
N ASN A 231 1.77 -17.58 -7.09
CA ASN A 231 1.89 -16.14 -7.37
C ASN A 231 2.67 -15.38 -6.30
N GLN A 232 2.80 -15.93 -5.08
CA GLN A 232 3.44 -15.22 -3.96
C GLN A 232 4.89 -14.84 -4.24
N PRO A 233 5.76 -15.72 -4.79
CA PRO A 233 7.15 -15.35 -5.09
C PRO A 233 7.26 -14.19 -6.08
N ALA A 234 6.41 -14.18 -7.11
CA ALA A 234 6.42 -13.11 -8.12
C ALA A 234 5.97 -11.76 -7.52
N VAL A 235 4.88 -11.75 -6.76
CA VAL A 235 4.40 -10.52 -6.08
C VAL A 235 5.48 -10.01 -5.12
N MET A 236 6.05 -10.89 -4.31
CA MET A 236 7.10 -10.55 -3.34
C MET A 236 8.32 -9.93 -4.02
N ALA A 237 8.82 -10.55 -5.10
CA ALA A 237 9.96 -10.03 -5.85
C ALA A 237 9.69 -8.63 -6.42
N LYS A 238 8.50 -8.39 -6.99
CA LYS A 238 8.12 -7.07 -7.54
C LYS A 238 7.98 -6.01 -6.45
N MET A 239 7.35 -6.33 -5.32
CA MET A 239 7.25 -5.39 -4.21
C MET A 239 8.64 -5.06 -3.63
N ALA A 240 9.52 -6.05 -3.50
CA ALA A 240 10.90 -5.85 -3.09
C ALA A 240 11.69 -4.94 -4.05
N ALA A 241 11.43 -5.04 -5.36
CA ALA A 241 12.03 -4.14 -6.35
C ALA A 241 11.56 -2.68 -6.14
N ILE A 242 10.26 -2.47 -5.90
CA ILE A 242 9.70 -1.14 -5.62
C ILE A 242 10.30 -0.55 -4.32
N LEU A 243 10.49 -1.37 -3.27
CA LEU A 243 11.15 -0.93 -2.04
C LEU A 243 12.60 -0.44 -2.24
N LYS A 244 13.27 -0.86 -3.33
CA LYS A 244 14.64 -0.45 -3.66
C LYS A 244 14.70 0.75 -4.61
N GLU A 245 13.56 1.18 -5.14
CA GLU A 245 13.51 2.28 -6.10
C GLU A 245 14.01 3.58 -5.47
N LYS A 246 14.82 4.32 -6.23
CA LYS A 246 15.32 5.64 -5.85
C LYS A 246 14.55 6.71 -6.61
N PRO A 247 14.22 7.83 -5.97
CA PRO A 247 13.60 8.93 -6.69
C PRO A 247 14.57 9.47 -7.74
N ALA A 248 14.06 9.69 -8.95
CA ALA A 248 14.87 10.25 -10.04
C ALA A 248 15.20 11.74 -9.79
N ASN A 249 14.34 12.45 -9.04
CA ASN A 249 14.54 13.86 -8.68
C ASN A 249 13.70 14.22 -7.43
N ALA A 250 13.87 15.43 -6.90
CA ALA A 250 13.09 15.88 -5.74
C ALA A 250 11.57 15.90 -6.02
N ALA A 251 11.16 16.27 -7.23
CA ALA A 251 9.75 16.38 -7.61
C ALA A 251 9.00 15.04 -7.61
N ASN A 252 9.69 13.91 -7.81
CA ASN A 252 9.06 12.58 -7.74
C ASN A 252 9.28 11.85 -6.41
N SER A 253 10.02 12.45 -5.46
CA SER A 253 10.35 11.82 -4.18
C SER A 253 9.13 11.38 -3.38
N GLN A 254 8.12 12.23 -3.28
CA GLN A 254 6.88 11.93 -2.57
C GLN A 254 6.08 10.80 -3.25
N ALA A 255 6.00 10.81 -4.58
CA ALA A 255 5.32 9.77 -5.34
C ALA A 255 6.00 8.40 -5.15
N ILE A 256 7.33 8.35 -5.22
CA ILE A 256 8.09 7.12 -4.98
C ILE A 256 7.94 6.65 -3.52
N ALA A 257 8.02 7.56 -2.55
CA ALA A 257 7.81 7.22 -1.14
C ALA A 257 6.41 6.60 -0.90
N TRP A 258 5.38 7.15 -1.56
CA TRP A 258 4.03 6.60 -1.50
C TRP A 258 3.93 5.20 -2.13
N LEU A 259 4.55 4.97 -3.29
CA LEU A 259 4.58 3.65 -3.95
C LEU A 259 5.30 2.62 -3.06
N LYS A 260 6.41 3.00 -2.43
CA LYS A 260 7.13 2.18 -1.46
C LYS A 260 6.27 1.81 -0.24
N ALA A 261 5.54 2.77 0.31
CA ALA A 261 4.64 2.53 1.45
C ALA A 261 3.53 1.54 1.08
N ARG A 262 2.99 1.63 -0.14
CA ARG A 262 2.03 0.65 -0.66
C ARG A 262 2.63 -0.73 -0.88
N ALA A 263 3.83 -0.82 -1.46
CA ALA A 263 4.53 -2.10 -1.62
C ALA A 263 4.81 -2.77 -0.26
N ALA A 264 5.21 -1.99 0.76
CA ALA A 264 5.35 -2.49 2.13
C ALA A 264 4.01 -3.01 2.68
N THR A 265 2.90 -2.31 2.44
CA THR A 265 1.56 -2.77 2.87
C THR A 265 1.17 -4.11 2.21
N VAL A 266 1.46 -4.29 0.92
CA VAL A 266 1.22 -5.57 0.22
C VAL A 266 2.02 -6.69 0.87
N LEU A 267 3.30 -6.45 1.16
CA LEU A 267 4.18 -7.41 1.85
C LEU A 267 3.71 -7.72 3.28
N ALA A 268 3.16 -6.73 3.98
CA ALA A 268 2.55 -6.90 5.29
C ALA A 268 1.36 -7.86 5.23
N THR A 269 0.45 -7.65 4.28
CA THR A 269 -0.74 -8.50 4.08
C THR A 269 -0.36 -9.93 3.72
N MET A 270 0.68 -10.12 2.91
CA MET A 270 1.17 -11.46 2.58
C MET A 270 1.73 -12.19 3.80
N GLY A 271 2.41 -11.47 4.69
CA GLY A 271 2.98 -11.99 5.93
C GLY A 271 4.00 -13.13 5.77
N ALA A 272 4.43 -13.41 4.54
CA ALA A 272 5.41 -14.44 4.21
C ALA A 272 6.79 -13.81 4.08
N ALA A 273 7.75 -14.28 4.89
CA ALA A 273 9.15 -13.90 4.71
C ALA A 273 9.72 -14.57 3.46
N ASP A 274 10.61 -13.86 2.75
CA ASP A 274 11.42 -14.49 1.72
C ASP A 274 12.50 -15.37 2.38
N ALA A 275 12.80 -16.52 1.77
CA ALA A 275 13.80 -17.45 2.28
C ALA A 275 15.20 -16.82 2.40
N SER A 276 15.50 -15.75 1.63
CA SER A 276 16.78 -15.04 1.69
C SER A 276 16.88 -13.97 2.79
N GLY A 277 15.77 -13.60 3.44
CA GLY A 277 15.73 -12.50 4.40
C GLY A 277 15.97 -11.11 3.79
N ALA A 278 15.94 -10.99 2.47
CA ALA A 278 16.21 -9.75 1.74
C ALA A 278 15.08 -8.72 1.92
N VAL A 279 13.82 -9.16 1.98
CA VAL A 279 12.68 -8.27 2.20
C VAL A 279 12.70 -7.69 3.62
N PRO A 280 12.83 -8.49 4.70
CA PRO A 280 13.06 -7.98 6.04
C PRO A 280 14.22 -6.98 6.15
N GLY A 281 15.36 -7.27 5.51
CA GLY A 281 16.52 -6.39 5.53
C GLY A 281 16.25 -5.02 4.88
N GLU A 282 15.54 -5.01 3.75
CA GLU A 282 15.14 -3.76 3.07
C GLU A 282 14.12 -2.96 3.90
N LEU A 283 13.12 -3.62 4.47
CA LEU A 283 12.14 -2.99 5.35
C LEU A 283 12.82 -2.36 6.58
N ALA A 284 13.76 -3.08 7.21
CA ALA A 284 14.54 -2.56 8.32
C ALA A 284 15.39 -1.35 7.91
N THR A 285 15.98 -1.39 6.70
CA THR A 285 16.73 -0.25 6.15
C THR A 285 15.85 0.99 6.01
N ILE A 286 14.61 0.84 5.52
CA ILE A 286 13.64 1.94 5.44
C ILE A 286 13.28 2.47 6.82
N VAL A 287 13.05 1.61 7.82
CA VAL A 287 12.73 2.05 9.20
C VAL A 287 13.87 2.86 9.82
N ILE A 288 15.12 2.45 9.56
CA ILE A 288 16.34 3.10 10.05
C ILE A 288 16.61 4.44 9.35
N ASP A 289 16.18 4.59 8.09
CA ASP A 289 16.37 5.82 7.32
C ASP A 289 15.54 6.98 7.88
N SER A 290 16.16 7.84 8.68
CA SER A 290 15.52 9.03 9.25
C SER A 290 15.14 10.09 8.21
N ALA A 291 15.65 10.00 6.97
CA ALA A 291 15.26 10.90 5.89
C ALA A 291 13.98 10.43 5.16
N ALA A 292 13.57 9.16 5.35
CA ALA A 292 12.31 8.66 4.83
C ALA A 292 11.12 9.27 5.58
N SER A 293 9.99 9.46 4.88
CA SER A 293 8.78 10.01 5.50
C SER A 293 8.25 9.09 6.61
N VAL A 294 7.65 9.68 7.64
CA VAL A 294 7.05 8.95 8.77
C VAL A 294 6.09 7.86 8.29
N ASP A 295 5.23 8.17 7.30
CA ASP A 295 4.25 7.20 6.78
C ASP A 295 4.90 6.00 6.06
N LEU A 296 6.01 6.23 5.34
CA LEU A 296 6.79 5.16 4.71
C LEU A 296 7.45 4.28 5.77
N ARG A 297 8.08 4.90 6.77
CA ARG A 297 8.72 4.19 7.89
C ARG A 297 7.71 3.38 8.70
N CYS A 298 6.53 3.93 9.00
CA CYS A 298 5.42 3.20 9.64
C CYS A 298 4.95 2.02 8.78
N SER A 299 4.76 2.22 7.48
CA SER A 299 4.36 1.13 6.57
C SER A 299 5.40 0.01 6.55
N ALA A 300 6.69 0.36 6.54
CA ALA A 300 7.78 -0.60 6.59
C ALA A 300 7.86 -1.34 7.95
N ALA A 301 7.69 -0.62 9.06
CA ALA A 301 7.65 -1.21 10.41
C ALA A 301 6.50 -2.22 10.54
N LYS A 302 5.30 -1.85 10.11
CA LYS A 302 4.14 -2.75 10.10
C LYS A 302 4.40 -3.99 9.26
N ALA A 303 4.97 -3.81 8.07
CA ALA A 303 5.32 -4.91 7.18
C ALA A 303 6.32 -5.87 7.80
N LEU A 304 7.35 -5.32 8.45
CA LEU A 304 8.38 -6.07 9.14
C LEU A 304 7.80 -6.92 10.29
N GLY A 305 6.92 -6.33 11.10
CA GLY A 305 6.21 -7.03 12.17
C GLY A 305 5.22 -8.11 11.72
N SER A 306 4.80 -8.07 10.45
CA SER A 306 3.84 -9.03 9.89
C SER A 306 4.52 -10.25 9.27
N GLN A 307 5.85 -10.26 9.13
CA GLN A 307 6.59 -11.35 8.50
C GLN A 307 6.69 -12.57 9.41
N LYS A 308 6.23 -13.73 8.94
CA LYS A 308 6.35 -15.00 9.65
C LYS A 308 7.67 -15.69 9.35
N GLY A 309 8.25 -16.36 10.36
CA GLY A 309 9.44 -17.20 10.19
C GLY A 309 10.73 -16.41 9.91
N LEU A 310 10.77 -15.14 10.31
CA LEU A 310 11.89 -14.26 10.09
C LEU A 310 13.11 -14.75 10.89
N ALA A 311 14.26 -14.91 10.25
CA ALA A 311 15.49 -15.24 10.94
C ALA A 311 16.14 -13.95 11.50
N ALA A 312 16.84 -14.01 12.63
CA ALA A 312 17.52 -12.84 13.19
C ALA A 312 18.69 -12.32 12.30
N GLY A 313 19.27 -13.19 11.48
CA GLY A 313 20.51 -12.95 10.72
C GLY A 313 20.60 -11.67 9.86
N PRO A 314 19.58 -11.28 9.08
CA PRO A 314 19.62 -10.08 8.23
C PRO A 314 19.28 -8.77 8.97
N LEU A 315 18.78 -8.83 10.21
CA LEU A 315 18.31 -7.64 10.92
C LEU A 315 19.42 -7.00 11.75
N LYS A 316 19.70 -5.73 11.50
CA LYS A 316 20.58 -4.90 12.32
C LYS A 316 19.88 -4.46 13.62
N LEU A 317 19.55 -5.41 14.49
CA LEU A 317 18.80 -5.17 15.75
C LEU A 317 19.34 -4.00 16.60
N PRO A 318 20.67 -3.81 16.77
CA PRO A 318 21.20 -2.69 17.56
C PRO A 318 20.91 -1.29 16.99
N GLU A 319 20.62 -1.21 15.69
CA GLU A 319 20.24 0.02 14.97
C GLU A 319 18.71 0.13 14.87
N LEU A 320 18.04 -0.98 14.61
CA LEU A 320 16.61 -1.05 14.38
C LEU A 320 15.77 -0.73 15.63
N ILE A 321 16.16 -1.22 16.82
CA ILE A 321 15.38 -0.99 18.05
C ILE A 321 15.31 0.52 18.38
N PRO A 322 16.44 1.27 18.44
CA PRO A 322 16.37 2.73 18.59
C PRO A 322 15.64 3.43 17.45
N ALA A 323 15.77 2.93 16.21
CA ALA A 323 15.06 3.51 15.06
C ALA A 323 13.53 3.38 15.18
N LEU A 324 13.03 2.28 15.73
CA LEU A 324 11.60 2.08 16.02
C LEU A 324 11.11 3.03 17.11
N GLY A 325 11.92 3.27 18.15
CA GLY A 325 11.61 4.30 19.16
C GLY A 325 11.58 5.71 18.57
N ASN A 326 12.59 6.07 17.77
CA ASN A 326 12.60 7.37 17.06
C ASN A 326 11.40 7.49 16.11
N LEU A 327 11.00 6.42 15.42
CA LEU A 327 9.82 6.44 14.55
C LEU A 327 8.53 6.74 15.32
N HIS A 328 8.34 6.16 16.51
CA HIS A 328 7.18 6.47 17.36
C HIS A 328 7.21 7.94 17.82
N LEU A 329 8.39 8.44 18.21
CA LEU A 329 8.57 9.83 18.59
C LEU A 329 8.25 10.80 17.43
N ASP A 330 8.78 10.52 16.23
CA ASP A 330 8.53 11.30 15.02
C ASP A 330 7.03 11.28 14.64
N ALA A 331 6.36 10.14 14.83
CA ALA A 331 4.93 10.00 14.60
C ALA A 331 4.09 10.86 15.56
N CYS A 332 4.43 10.88 16.85
CA CYS A 332 3.78 11.75 17.84
C CYS A 332 4.02 13.23 17.52
N ARG A 333 5.26 13.62 17.23
CA ARG A 333 5.61 15.01 16.89
C ARG A 333 4.90 15.49 15.64
N ALA A 334 4.92 14.71 14.56
CA ALA A 334 4.24 15.06 13.32
C ALA A 334 2.73 15.28 13.50
N GLU A 335 2.10 14.57 14.44
CA GLU A 335 0.69 14.75 14.73
C GLU A 335 0.40 15.95 15.64
N ILE A 336 1.27 16.22 16.63
CA ILE A 336 1.21 17.44 17.45
C ILE A 336 1.38 18.68 16.56
N ASP A 337 2.35 18.65 15.65
CA ASP A 337 2.62 19.75 14.72
C ASP A 337 1.43 19.98 13.77
N ARG A 338 0.81 18.89 13.25
CA ARG A 338 -0.43 18.99 12.45
C ARG A 338 -1.56 19.64 13.25
N ALA A 339 -1.82 19.14 14.47
CA ALA A 339 -2.87 19.64 15.34
C ALA A 339 -2.68 21.14 15.63
N ALA A 340 -1.46 21.57 15.93
CA ALA A 340 -1.13 22.97 16.13
C ALA A 340 -1.34 23.83 14.86
N TYR A 341 -0.94 23.32 13.69
CA TYR A 341 -1.12 24.02 12.41
C TYR A 341 -2.60 24.18 12.03
N GLU A 342 -3.39 23.11 12.19
CA GLU A 342 -4.81 23.09 11.85
C GLU A 342 -5.70 23.73 12.93
N GLN A 343 -5.11 24.13 14.07
CA GLN A 343 -5.82 24.60 15.27
C GLN A 343 -6.86 23.58 15.75
N ASP A 344 -6.50 22.31 15.65
CA ASP A 344 -7.32 21.15 16.00
C ASP A 344 -6.61 20.30 17.06
N THR A 345 -7.25 19.22 17.48
CA THR A 345 -6.67 18.19 18.35
C THR A 345 -5.91 17.15 17.55
N VAL A 346 -5.01 16.42 18.23
CA VAL A 346 -4.35 15.22 17.68
C VAL A 346 -5.42 14.23 17.21
N ALA A 347 -5.30 13.76 15.97
CA ALA A 347 -6.24 12.82 15.37
C ALA A 347 -5.98 11.41 15.94
N PRO A 348 -6.88 10.87 16.80
CA PRO A 348 -6.59 9.62 17.53
C PRO A 348 -6.37 8.45 16.58
N ARG A 349 -7.08 8.44 15.44
CA ARG A 349 -6.93 7.41 14.39
C ARG A 349 -5.53 7.40 13.76
N GLN A 350 -4.89 8.55 13.58
CA GLN A 350 -3.56 8.64 12.97
C GLN A 350 -2.48 8.16 13.95
N ILE A 351 -2.55 8.61 15.20
CA ILE A 351 -1.67 8.10 16.26
C ILE A 351 -1.83 6.59 16.40
N HIS A 352 -3.07 6.09 16.46
CA HIS A 352 -3.31 4.66 16.57
C HIS A 352 -2.67 3.90 15.41
N PHE A 353 -2.88 4.33 14.17
CA PHE A 353 -2.30 3.70 12.99
C PHE A 353 -0.76 3.64 13.06
N ARG A 354 -0.10 4.76 13.40
CA ARG A 354 1.36 4.86 13.46
C ARG A 354 1.96 4.09 14.64
N ALA A 355 1.37 4.21 15.82
CA ALA A 355 1.80 3.50 17.03
C ALA A 355 1.61 1.98 16.87
N SER A 356 0.49 1.52 16.28
CA SER A 356 0.27 0.09 15.96
C SER A 356 1.32 -0.46 14.99
N ALA A 357 1.86 0.36 14.08
CA ALA A 357 2.92 -0.08 13.18
C ALA A 357 4.23 -0.37 13.93
N VAL A 358 4.60 0.50 14.88
CA VAL A 358 5.78 0.29 15.74
C VAL A 358 5.55 -0.90 16.68
N GLN A 359 4.35 -1.01 17.26
CA GLN A 359 3.98 -2.16 18.10
C GLN A 359 4.04 -3.47 17.32
N ALA A 360 3.57 -3.52 16.08
CA ALA A 360 3.67 -4.71 15.24
C ALA A 360 5.14 -5.10 15.00
N ALA A 361 6.00 -4.12 14.69
CA ALA A 361 7.43 -4.37 14.48
C ALA A 361 8.12 -4.90 15.73
N LEU A 362 7.88 -4.29 16.89
CA LEU A 362 8.41 -4.77 18.16
C LEU A 362 7.81 -6.14 18.48
N GLY A 363 6.52 -6.33 18.32
CA GLY A 363 5.77 -7.47 18.83
C GLY A 363 5.11 -7.15 20.16
N ASP A 364 3.98 -7.80 20.42
CA ASP A 364 3.17 -7.63 21.63
C ASP A 364 3.54 -8.63 22.76
N GLY A 365 4.70 -9.29 22.65
CA GLY A 365 5.14 -10.35 23.55
C GLY A 365 4.41 -11.70 23.37
N LYS A 366 3.39 -11.77 22.51
CA LYS A 366 2.63 -13.00 22.18
C LYS A 366 2.77 -13.41 20.71
N SER A 367 3.12 -12.46 19.84
CA SER A 367 3.25 -12.60 18.40
C SER A 367 4.71 -12.61 17.94
N SER A 368 4.92 -13.03 16.68
CA SER A 368 6.21 -13.23 16.01
C SER A 368 6.90 -11.93 15.56
N GLY A 369 6.78 -10.86 16.35
CA GLY A 369 7.45 -9.58 16.07
C GLY A 369 8.98 -9.67 16.14
N VAL A 370 9.68 -8.60 15.75
CA VAL A 370 11.15 -8.54 15.74
C VAL A 370 11.74 -8.76 17.14
N VAL A 371 11.02 -8.41 18.21
CA VAL A 371 11.46 -8.68 19.60
C VAL A 371 11.52 -10.17 19.91
N ALA A 372 10.68 -11.00 19.29
CA ALA A 372 10.77 -12.46 19.41
C ALA A 372 12.07 -13.02 18.78
N LEU A 373 12.75 -12.22 17.96
CA LEU A 373 14.01 -12.57 17.28
C LEU A 373 15.23 -12.01 18.01
N ILE A 374 15.08 -11.51 19.23
CA ILE A 374 16.18 -10.99 20.04
C ILE A 374 16.81 -12.12 20.87
N PRO A 375 18.02 -12.58 20.51
CA PRO A 375 18.97 -13.17 21.45
C PRO A 375 20.15 -12.22 21.73
N ALA A 376 19.92 -10.91 21.81
CA ALA A 376 20.97 -9.91 21.92
C ALA A 376 20.79 -9.07 23.18
N ASN A 377 21.84 -9.07 24.01
CA ASN A 377 22.06 -8.47 25.34
C ASN A 377 20.87 -7.88 26.13
N ASP A 378 20.90 -8.03 27.46
CA ASP A 378 19.85 -7.54 28.36
C ASP A 378 19.51 -6.06 28.13
N ALA A 379 20.48 -5.23 27.76
CA ALA A 379 20.27 -3.81 27.46
C ALA A 379 19.34 -3.56 26.25
N GLN A 380 19.49 -4.32 25.16
CA GLN A 380 18.62 -4.19 23.98
C GLN A 380 17.21 -4.67 24.28
N LYS A 381 17.08 -5.75 25.05
CA LYS A 381 15.78 -6.22 25.52
C LYS A 381 15.10 -5.18 26.41
N THR A 382 15.81 -4.64 27.41
CA THR A 382 15.28 -3.58 28.29
C THR A 382 14.84 -2.36 27.50
N LEU A 383 15.62 -1.93 26.50
CA LEU A 383 15.24 -0.81 25.64
C LEU A 383 13.99 -1.13 24.82
N ALA A 384 13.94 -2.30 24.19
CA ALA A 384 12.78 -2.72 23.39
C ALA A 384 11.51 -2.80 24.24
N ASP A 385 11.59 -3.38 25.44
CA ASP A 385 10.47 -3.48 26.39
C ASP A 385 10.00 -2.09 26.85
N ALA A 386 10.92 -1.16 27.10
CA ALA A 386 10.59 0.21 27.47
C ALA A 386 9.87 0.96 26.33
N ILE A 387 10.35 0.82 25.09
CA ILE A 387 9.69 1.40 23.91
C ILE A 387 8.32 0.77 23.72
N ALA A 388 8.21 -0.57 23.78
CA ALA A 388 6.94 -1.28 23.61
C ALA A 388 5.90 -0.86 24.67
N LYS A 389 6.34 -0.65 25.91
CA LYS A 389 5.49 -0.11 26.99
C LYS A 389 4.97 1.30 26.65
N ASN A 390 5.85 2.21 26.26
CA ASN A 390 5.46 3.58 25.89
C ASN A 390 4.49 3.61 24.69
N VAL A 391 4.74 2.78 23.66
CA VAL A 391 3.84 2.62 22.51
C VAL A 391 2.46 2.09 22.94
N SER A 392 2.42 1.07 23.81
CA SER A 392 1.17 0.52 24.33
C SER A 392 0.38 1.54 25.15
N GLU A 393 1.07 2.33 25.98
CA GLU A 393 0.44 3.41 26.74
C GLU A 393 -0.11 4.50 25.82
N THR A 394 0.62 4.85 24.75
CA THR A 394 0.15 5.81 23.74
C THR A 394 -1.12 5.31 23.02
N LEU A 395 -1.19 4.02 22.68
CA LEU A 395 -2.37 3.41 22.08
C LEU A 395 -3.59 3.43 22.99
N ALA A 396 -3.38 3.34 24.31
CA ALA A 396 -4.46 3.39 25.30
C ALA A 396 -5.09 4.79 25.45
N LEU A 397 -4.47 5.86 24.94
CA LEU A 397 -4.99 7.23 24.98
C LEU A 397 -6.06 7.51 23.89
N VAL A 398 -6.10 6.68 22.85
CA VAL A 398 -6.96 6.86 21.66
C VAL A 398 -8.47 6.71 21.91
N PRO A 399 -8.97 5.84 22.83
CA PRO A 399 -10.41 5.61 22.98
C PRO A 399 -11.17 6.69 23.78
N ASP A 400 -10.50 7.58 24.51
CA ASP A 400 -11.18 8.50 25.43
C ASP A 400 -11.51 9.83 24.74
N GLU A 401 -12.75 9.98 24.28
CA GLU A 401 -13.26 11.22 23.66
C GLU A 401 -13.24 12.44 24.61
N ASN A 402 -13.04 12.24 25.92
CA ASN A 402 -13.06 13.32 26.92
C ASN A 402 -11.67 13.76 27.40
N ALA A 403 -10.61 13.03 27.05
CA ALA A 403 -9.24 13.38 27.41
C ALA A 403 -8.70 14.45 26.45
N GLU A 404 -7.87 15.40 26.92
CA GLU A 404 -7.09 16.26 26.04
C GLU A 404 -5.96 15.42 25.40
N PRO A 405 -6.14 14.92 24.17
CA PRO A 405 -5.26 13.89 23.63
C PRO A 405 -3.88 14.46 23.28
N THR A 406 -3.82 15.76 22.99
CA THR A 406 -2.59 16.47 22.62
C THR A 406 -1.57 16.49 23.77
N GLU A 407 -1.96 16.90 24.97
CA GLU A 407 -1.04 16.97 26.12
C GLU A 407 -0.57 15.58 26.57
N GLN A 408 -1.44 14.57 26.50
CA GLN A 408 -1.07 13.20 26.83
C GLN A 408 -0.09 12.60 25.81
N VAL A 409 -0.31 12.83 24.51
CA VAL A 409 0.61 12.39 23.46
C VAL A 409 1.96 13.10 23.57
N LYS A 410 1.96 14.39 23.92
CA LYS A 410 3.18 15.16 24.20
C LYS A 410 3.97 14.61 25.38
N LEU A 411 3.30 14.32 26.50
CA LEU A 411 3.94 13.69 27.65
C LEU A 411 4.60 12.36 27.29
N LYS A 412 3.91 11.52 26.50
CA LYS A 412 4.47 10.22 26.04
C LYS A 412 5.65 10.40 25.08
N ALA A 413 5.63 11.42 24.25
CA ALA A 413 6.76 11.78 23.39
C ALA A 413 8.00 12.20 24.22
N ASP A 414 7.82 13.04 25.24
CA ASP A 414 8.90 13.50 26.13
C ASP A 414 9.50 12.33 26.95
N GLU A 415 8.63 11.45 27.48
CA GLU A 415 9.06 10.23 28.16
C GLU A 415 9.92 9.33 27.26
N LEU A 416 9.51 9.16 26.00
CA LEU A 416 10.25 8.33 25.04
C LEU A 416 11.58 8.96 24.63
N GLU A 417 11.63 10.28 24.45
CA GLU A 417 12.86 10.99 24.17
C GLU A 417 13.90 10.76 25.29
N LYS A 418 13.45 10.78 26.55
CA LYS A 418 14.30 10.44 27.70
C LYS A 418 14.80 8.99 27.65
N ILE A 419 13.92 8.01 27.39
CA ILE A 419 14.30 6.59 27.25
C ILE A 419 15.38 6.41 26.18
N LEU A 420 15.25 7.11 25.05
CA LEU A 420 16.21 7.05 23.94
C LEU A 420 17.53 7.74 24.26
N ALA A 421 17.51 8.83 25.02
CA ALA A 421 18.72 9.52 25.48
C ALA A 421 19.54 8.64 26.45
N ASP A 422 18.88 8.02 27.43
CA ASP A 422 19.53 7.14 28.41
C ASP A 422 20.19 5.92 27.72
N ALA A 423 19.56 5.38 26.68
CA ALA A 423 20.12 4.28 25.89
C ALA A 423 21.37 4.67 25.08
N LYS A 424 21.49 5.93 24.63
CA LYS A 424 22.70 6.42 23.95
C LYS A 424 23.88 6.51 24.93
N VAL A 425 23.63 6.93 26.17
CA VAL A 425 24.66 6.97 27.22
C VAL A 425 25.23 5.58 27.48
N LEU A 426 24.38 4.55 27.53
CA LEU A 426 24.80 3.15 27.70
C LEU A 426 25.71 2.63 26.56
N LYS A 427 25.50 3.07 25.31
CA LYS A 427 26.39 2.71 24.19
C LYS A 427 27.76 3.39 24.26
N SER A 428 27.83 4.57 24.88
CA SER A 428 29.07 5.35 25.00
C SER A 428 29.96 4.92 26.17
N GLN A 429 29.44 4.14 27.12
CA GLN A 429 30.26 3.58 28.19
C GLN A 429 31.20 2.53 27.60
N PRO A 430 32.53 2.65 27.79
CA PRO A 430 33.48 1.64 27.34
C PRO A 430 33.05 0.31 27.95
N ARG A 431 32.78 -0.68 27.08
CA ARG A 431 32.46 -2.04 27.50
C ARG A 431 33.57 -2.46 28.46
N ALA A 432 33.25 -2.50 29.76
CA ALA A 432 34.23 -2.84 30.79
C ALA A 432 34.93 -4.10 30.31
N THR A 433 36.22 -3.98 29.99
CA THR A 433 37.03 -5.09 29.48
C THR A 433 36.84 -6.21 30.48
N ALA A 434 36.10 -7.25 30.07
CA ALA A 434 35.95 -8.44 30.88
C ALA A 434 37.37 -8.86 31.24
N ALA A 435 37.70 -8.79 32.52
CA ALA A 435 39.04 -9.08 33.00
C ALA A 435 39.44 -10.44 32.43
N PRO A 436 40.64 -10.58 31.84
CA PRO A 436 41.09 -11.87 31.38
C PRO A 436 41.13 -12.78 32.61
N THR A 437 40.26 -13.79 32.63
CA THR A 437 40.27 -14.84 33.64
C THR A 437 41.57 -15.63 33.43
N ALA A 438 42.62 -15.17 34.10
CA ALA A 438 43.88 -15.88 34.18
C ALA A 438 43.77 -16.99 35.22
N ALA A 439 44.29 -18.16 34.84
CA ALA A 439 44.71 -19.29 35.68
C ALA A 439 43.65 -20.29 36.16
N ALA A 440 43.59 -21.43 35.47
CA ALA A 440 43.84 -22.73 36.10
C ALA A 440 44.60 -23.61 35.10
N ALA A 441 45.93 -23.64 35.24
CA ALA A 441 46.79 -24.63 34.63
C ALA A 441 46.97 -25.77 35.63
N GLU A 442 46.52 -26.97 35.29
CA GLU A 442 46.92 -28.19 36.00
C GLU A 442 47.15 -29.33 34.98
N SER A 443 48.40 -29.77 35.00
CA SER A 443 49.10 -30.94 34.43
C SER A 443 48.40 -31.97 33.52
N ALA A 444 49.16 -32.35 32.49
CA ALA A 444 49.05 -33.50 31.57
C ALA A 444 49.14 -34.88 32.27
N PRO A 445 48.97 -36.04 31.59
CA PRO A 445 49.99 -36.52 30.63
C PRO A 445 49.47 -37.17 29.34
N ALA A 446 50.45 -37.29 28.43
CA ALA A 446 50.50 -37.95 27.13
C ALA A 446 49.86 -39.35 27.05
N ASP A 447 49.28 -39.67 25.88
CA ASP A 447 49.66 -40.89 25.16
C ASP A 447 49.34 -40.83 23.65
N ALA A 448 50.08 -41.63 22.90
CA ALA A 448 50.28 -41.64 21.46
C ALA A 448 49.12 -42.19 20.61
N ALA A 449 49.07 -41.79 19.32
CA ALA A 449 49.09 -42.68 18.15
C ALA A 449 48.58 -41.99 16.86
N LYS A 450 49.49 -41.84 15.89
CA LYS A 450 49.24 -41.90 14.42
C LYS A 450 49.09 -43.42 14.09
N PRO A 451 48.50 -43.92 12.96
CA PRO A 451 48.47 -43.28 11.64
C PRO A 451 47.33 -43.64 10.64
N ALA A 452 47.50 -43.06 9.44
CA ALA A 452 47.29 -43.66 8.10
C ALA A 452 45.95 -43.46 7.36
N ASP A 453 46.09 -42.80 6.20
CA ASP A 453 45.65 -43.17 4.85
C ASP A 453 44.40 -44.06 4.67
N ALA A 454 43.46 -43.56 3.86
CA ALA A 454 42.95 -44.32 2.72
C ALA A 454 42.22 -43.39 1.73
N ALA A 455 42.74 -43.36 0.50
CA ALA A 455 41.99 -43.04 -0.70
C ALA A 455 40.81 -44.01 -0.89
N THR A 456 39.83 -43.67 -1.74
CA THR A 456 39.47 -44.46 -2.94
C THR A 456 38.19 -43.92 -3.60
N THR A 457 38.35 -43.76 -4.91
CA THR A 457 37.42 -43.65 -6.05
C THR A 457 36.03 -44.27 -5.97
N GLY A 458 35.09 -43.73 -6.77
CA GLY A 458 33.88 -44.46 -7.17
C GLY A 458 33.06 -43.73 -8.25
N ALA A 459 33.32 -44.05 -9.51
CA ALA A 459 32.55 -43.66 -10.69
C ALA A 459 31.40 -44.65 -10.98
N ALA A 460 30.32 -44.18 -11.61
CA ALA A 460 29.44 -44.86 -12.61
C ALA A 460 28.04 -44.20 -12.57
N LYS A 461 27.54 -43.55 -13.63
CA LYS A 461 27.03 -44.09 -14.91
C LYS A 461 25.79 -44.99 -14.71
N THR A 462 24.61 -44.47 -15.07
CA THR A 462 23.66 -45.08 -16.06
C THR A 462 22.36 -44.27 -16.17
N ALA A 463 22.04 -43.82 -17.38
CA ALA A 463 20.67 -43.68 -17.87
C ALA A 463 20.07 -45.08 -18.13
N PRO A 464 18.73 -45.23 -18.25
CA PRO A 464 18.16 -45.15 -19.60
C PRO A 464 16.73 -44.56 -19.68
N ALA A 465 16.35 -44.31 -20.93
CA ALA A 465 15.05 -43.87 -21.42
C ALA A 465 13.99 -44.99 -21.51
N ALA A 466 12.71 -44.61 -21.43
CA ALA A 466 11.54 -45.21 -22.12
C ALA A 466 10.34 -44.26 -21.89
N ALA A 467 9.78 -43.58 -22.89
CA ALA A 467 8.81 -44.08 -23.88
C ALA A 467 7.54 -44.68 -23.23
N GLY A 468 6.44 -43.92 -23.28
CA GLY A 468 5.12 -44.35 -22.80
C GLY A 468 4.01 -43.54 -23.47
N THR A 469 3.61 -44.00 -24.65
CA THR A 469 2.41 -43.63 -25.41
C THR A 469 1.14 -43.82 -24.58
N ASN A 470 0.19 -42.87 -24.62
CA ASN A 470 -1.20 -43.12 -24.21
C ASN A 470 -2.16 -42.53 -25.24
N ALA A 471 -2.78 -43.43 -25.99
CA ALA A 471 -4.00 -43.23 -26.77
C ALA A 471 -4.94 -44.39 -26.46
N SER A 472 -6.14 -44.10 -25.93
CA SER A 472 -7.31 -45.00 -25.91
C SER A 472 -8.51 -44.19 -25.43
N ALA A 473 -9.33 -43.68 -26.34
CA ALA A 473 -10.51 -44.33 -26.93
C ALA A 473 -11.76 -44.22 -26.05
N ALA A 474 -12.71 -43.47 -26.59
CA ALA A 474 -14.09 -43.34 -26.16
C ALA A 474 -14.88 -44.66 -26.32
N LYS A 475 -15.91 -44.84 -25.49
CA LYS A 475 -17.15 -45.52 -25.89
C LYS A 475 -18.35 -44.98 -25.09
N PRO A 476 -19.54 -44.92 -25.71
CA PRO A 476 -20.74 -44.35 -25.12
C PRO A 476 -21.65 -45.42 -24.48
N LYS A 477 -22.51 -44.96 -23.57
CA LYS A 477 -23.88 -45.48 -23.36
C LYS A 477 -24.79 -44.33 -23.03
#